data_AF-A0A6P7FQ06-F1
#
_entry.id   AF-A0A6P7FQ06-F1
#
_cell.length_a   1.000
_cell.length_b   1.000
_cell.length_c   1.000
_cell.angle_alpha   90.00
_cell.angle_beta   90.00
_cell.angle_gamma   90.00
#
_symmetry.space_group_name_H-M   'P 1'
#
loop_
_entity.id
_entity.type
_entity.pdbx_description
1 polymer ?
#
loop_
_entity_poly.entity_id
_entity_poly.type
_entity_poly.pdbx_seq_one_letter_code
_entity_poly.pdbx_strand_id
1 'polypeptide(L)'
;MENKDTAETALASEAENPFSLESYFKDIIAGKQIETDVNKLQEILEKSIGLSFHNMNPKLKFILPYILVHYIKIWPGWKKTSEYHQQQISFESWYLKFKEYLIYKINFMIKNDYEKGLAMVRYNATVLEEREVSKCDNSTQTSSNADKTTAPFTIEISGPARVLNSVIFCEGEEDTVFVKEYQVPIAWGDQLNIRQLTNWPFVEVNFVSEYLHFKRTNKHQFIRCLTFSTERITFKKSDSFVEEINIIDEHSTRQAYTLNAVREYCSAYISTLKKRNDILNWTGTSFDEVKVIIEDFILDIFALGFNSIATNTSVLYNIGNSVYARNKCIKTSDQSICFGECLTPKLCLSLHAFTAIKDANITSFDDLFLNNDTLLPSITFRCTFCNVSYNNTKDLWNHLKGGHVMEQPVLCIKCKLQIKIEKLTDNRWYHQCSKKVDKLKTSGSLSENKSDI
;
A
#
# COMPACT_ATOMS: atom_id res chain seq x y z
N MET A 1 -50.71 -61.43 -34.87
CA MET A 1 -51.57 -60.93 -33.77
C MET A 1 -50.68 -59.98 -32.98
N GLU A 2 -50.71 -58.68 -33.28
CA GLU A 2 -51.67 -57.72 -32.70
C GLU A 2 -51.68 -57.80 -31.17
N ASN A 3 -51.64 -56.73 -30.38
CA ASN A 3 -51.33 -55.31 -30.52
C ASN A 3 -51.41 -54.78 -29.07
N LYS A 4 -50.63 -53.74 -28.75
CA LYS A 4 -50.93 -52.65 -27.80
C LYS A 4 -50.87 -52.83 -26.27
N ASP A 5 -50.25 -51.78 -25.71
CA ASP A 5 -50.42 -51.10 -24.42
C ASP A 5 -49.94 -51.87 -23.17
N THR A 6 -49.03 -51.36 -22.33
CA THR A 6 -48.90 -49.98 -21.86
C THR A 6 -47.50 -49.77 -21.26
N ALA A 7 -46.87 -48.65 -21.59
CA ALA A 7 -45.76 -48.08 -20.85
C ALA A 7 -46.32 -47.27 -19.67
N GLU A 8 -45.96 -47.62 -18.43
CA GLU A 8 -46.10 -46.85 -17.18
C GLU A 8 -45.78 -47.84 -16.06
N THR A 9 -44.62 -47.83 -15.39
CA THR A 9 -44.31 -46.91 -14.30
C THR A 9 -42.85 -47.14 -13.90
N ALA A 10 -41.96 -46.27 -14.34
CA ALA A 10 -40.66 -46.07 -13.71
C ALA A 10 -40.67 -44.67 -13.09
N LEU A 11 -41.45 -44.53 -12.01
CA LEU A 11 -41.42 -43.37 -11.13
C LEU A 11 -40.77 -43.84 -9.81
N ALA A 12 -39.47 -44.09 -9.90
CA ALA A 12 -38.59 -44.12 -8.73
C ALA A 12 -37.90 -42.76 -8.70
N SER A 13 -38.38 -41.93 -7.78
CA SER A 13 -37.89 -40.60 -7.44
C SER A 13 -36.38 -40.48 -7.47
N GLU A 14 -35.84 -39.76 -8.45
CA GLU A 14 -34.56 -39.08 -8.27
C GLU A 14 -34.75 -38.06 -7.15
N ALA A 15 -34.08 -38.29 -6.02
CA ALA A 15 -34.03 -37.34 -4.93
C ALA A 15 -33.56 -35.98 -5.50
N GLU A 16 -34.44 -34.96 -5.45
CA GLU A 16 -34.13 -33.60 -5.88
C GLU A 16 -32.80 -33.20 -5.23
N ASN A 17 -31.74 -33.05 -6.03
CA ASN A 17 -30.46 -32.58 -5.51
C ASN A 17 -30.68 -31.15 -4.99
N PRO A 18 -30.60 -30.91 -3.66
CA PRO A 18 -31.03 -29.65 -3.06
C PRO A 18 -30.14 -28.46 -3.46
N PHE A 19 -29.03 -28.72 -4.16
CA PHE A 19 -28.04 -27.74 -4.60
C PHE A 19 -27.94 -27.62 -6.12
N SER A 20 -29.07 -27.71 -6.84
CA SER A 20 -29.13 -27.52 -8.29
C SER A 20 -29.43 -26.06 -8.66
N LEU A 21 -29.09 -25.64 -9.88
CA LEU A 21 -29.47 -24.31 -10.37
C LEU A 21 -31.01 -24.11 -10.32
N GLU A 22 -31.77 -25.20 -10.46
CA GLU A 22 -33.23 -25.19 -10.34
C GLU A 22 -33.70 -24.94 -8.90
N SER A 23 -33.06 -25.53 -7.88
CA SER A 23 -33.41 -25.26 -6.49
C SER A 23 -33.12 -23.80 -6.11
N TYR A 24 -32.00 -23.25 -6.58
CA TYR A 24 -31.67 -21.83 -6.39
C TYR A 24 -32.70 -20.92 -7.07
N PHE A 25 -33.17 -21.29 -8.26
CA PHE A 25 -34.22 -20.56 -8.95
C PHE A 25 -35.55 -20.58 -8.18
N LYS A 26 -35.95 -21.76 -7.66
CA LYS A 26 -37.15 -21.92 -6.80
C LYS A 26 -37.06 -21.06 -5.54
N ASP A 27 -35.91 -21.06 -4.86
CA ASP A 27 -35.71 -20.33 -3.61
C ASP A 27 -35.66 -18.79 -3.82
N ILE A 28 -35.10 -18.32 -4.95
CA ILE A 28 -35.14 -16.88 -5.30
C ILE A 28 -36.57 -16.42 -5.56
N ILE A 29 -37.36 -17.20 -6.30
CA ILE A 29 -38.77 -16.89 -6.55
C ILE A 29 -39.56 -16.86 -5.24
N ALA A 30 -39.25 -17.75 -4.31
CA ALA A 30 -39.84 -17.78 -2.98
C ALA A 30 -39.35 -16.64 -2.05
N GLY A 31 -38.45 -15.77 -2.52
CA GLY A 31 -37.91 -14.65 -1.74
C GLY A 31 -36.97 -15.07 -0.60
N LYS A 32 -36.44 -16.30 -0.63
CA LYS A 32 -35.52 -16.78 0.40
C LYS A 32 -34.12 -16.22 0.19
N GLN A 33 -33.44 -15.96 1.30
CA GLN A 33 -32.01 -15.65 1.29
C GLN A 33 -31.22 -16.94 1.05
N ILE A 34 -30.38 -16.94 0.01
CA ILE A 34 -29.55 -18.09 -0.35
C ILE A 34 -28.13 -17.86 0.17
N GLU A 35 -27.71 -18.70 1.10
CA GLU A 35 -26.32 -18.80 1.53
C GLU A 35 -25.64 -19.95 0.77
N THR A 36 -24.56 -19.63 0.05
CA THR A 36 -23.85 -20.61 -0.78
C THR A 36 -22.35 -20.44 -0.64
N ASP A 37 -21.64 -21.56 -0.59
CA ASP A 37 -20.18 -21.59 -0.68
C ASP A 37 -19.72 -21.64 -2.15
N VAL A 38 -18.43 -21.39 -2.35
CA VAL A 38 -17.79 -21.34 -3.69
C VAL A 38 -17.77 -22.71 -4.35
N ASN A 39 -17.69 -23.81 -3.58
CA ASN A 39 -17.60 -25.16 -4.12
C ASN A 39 -18.93 -25.58 -4.75
N LYS A 40 -20.06 -25.27 -4.12
CA LYS A 40 -21.41 -25.50 -4.67
C LYS A 40 -21.66 -24.71 -5.95
N LEU A 41 -21.18 -23.47 -6.02
CA LEU A 41 -21.27 -22.66 -7.24
C LEU A 41 -20.41 -23.23 -8.38
N GLN A 42 -19.25 -23.83 -8.08
CA GLN A 42 -18.45 -24.55 -9.08
C GLN A 42 -19.19 -25.80 -9.58
N GLU A 43 -19.84 -26.56 -8.70
CA GLU A 43 -20.67 -27.69 -9.14
C GLU A 43 -21.82 -27.27 -10.07
N ILE A 44 -22.44 -26.11 -9.81
CA ILE A 44 -23.48 -25.55 -10.71
C ILE A 44 -22.88 -25.21 -12.08
N LEU A 45 -21.69 -24.60 -12.10
CA LEU A 45 -20.98 -24.27 -13.34
C LEU A 45 -20.63 -25.52 -14.17
N GLU A 46 -20.23 -26.61 -13.50
CA GLU A 46 -19.90 -27.88 -14.15
C GLU A 46 -21.15 -28.62 -14.63
N LYS A 47 -22.13 -28.85 -13.74
CA LYS A 47 -23.27 -29.73 -13.99
C LYS A 47 -24.43 -29.05 -14.71
N SER A 48 -24.72 -27.79 -14.36
CA SER A 48 -25.90 -27.08 -14.91
C SER A 48 -25.56 -26.23 -16.13
N ILE A 49 -24.35 -25.65 -16.16
CA ILE A 49 -23.90 -24.74 -17.22
C ILE A 49 -23.00 -25.46 -18.24
N GLY A 50 -22.42 -26.62 -17.88
CA GLY A 50 -21.68 -27.49 -18.79
C GLY A 50 -20.24 -27.05 -19.03
N LEU A 51 -19.61 -26.37 -18.06
CA LEU A 51 -18.24 -25.87 -18.17
C LEU A 51 -17.22 -26.93 -17.74
N SER A 52 -16.19 -27.17 -18.56
CA SER A 52 -15.07 -28.03 -18.22
C SER A 52 -13.91 -27.22 -17.64
N PHE A 53 -13.65 -27.38 -16.34
CA PHE A 53 -12.57 -26.65 -15.65
C PHE A 53 -11.16 -27.23 -15.88
N HIS A 54 -11.03 -28.40 -16.50
CA HIS A 54 -9.75 -29.12 -16.64
C HIS A 54 -8.68 -28.34 -17.44
N ASN A 55 -9.11 -27.51 -18.39
CA ASN A 55 -8.21 -26.75 -19.27
C ASN A 55 -8.34 -25.23 -19.10
N MET A 56 -9.00 -24.76 -18.02
CA MET A 56 -9.19 -23.32 -17.79
C MET A 56 -8.03 -22.69 -17.01
N ASN A 57 -7.79 -21.41 -17.27
CA ASN A 57 -6.86 -20.61 -16.48
C ASN A 57 -7.26 -20.62 -14.98
N PRO A 58 -6.34 -20.88 -14.04
CA PRO A 58 -6.64 -20.93 -12.60
C PRO A 58 -7.34 -19.68 -12.06
N LYS A 59 -7.01 -18.49 -12.58
CA LYS A 59 -7.66 -17.24 -12.16
C LYS A 59 -9.10 -17.13 -12.64
N LEU A 60 -9.39 -17.67 -13.84
CA LEU A 60 -10.74 -17.73 -14.38
C LEU A 60 -11.59 -18.73 -13.59
N LYS A 61 -11.01 -19.89 -13.22
CA LYS A 61 -11.65 -20.88 -12.36
C LYS A 61 -12.08 -20.29 -11.00
N PHE A 62 -11.26 -19.40 -10.44
CA PHE A 62 -11.56 -18.73 -9.17
C PHE A 62 -12.70 -17.70 -9.28
N ILE A 63 -12.78 -16.94 -10.38
CA ILE A 63 -13.73 -15.81 -10.50
C ILE A 63 -15.11 -16.21 -11.04
N LEU A 64 -15.21 -17.30 -11.80
CA LEU A 64 -16.46 -17.76 -12.42
C LEU A 64 -17.64 -17.94 -11.44
N PRO A 65 -17.45 -18.49 -10.22
CA PRO A 65 -18.51 -18.56 -9.20
C PRO A 65 -19.12 -17.20 -8.85
N TYR A 66 -18.30 -16.15 -8.73
CA TYR A 66 -18.78 -14.80 -8.40
C TYR A 66 -19.50 -14.16 -9.59
N ILE A 67 -19.02 -14.42 -10.81
CA ILE A 67 -19.66 -13.97 -12.05
C ILE A 67 -21.04 -14.62 -12.21
N LEU A 68 -21.16 -15.91 -11.88
CA LEU A 68 -22.44 -16.61 -11.85
C LEU A 68 -23.42 -15.91 -10.91
N VAL A 69 -23.02 -15.63 -9.66
CA VAL A 69 -23.86 -14.92 -8.68
C VAL A 69 -24.27 -13.54 -9.18
N HIS A 70 -23.36 -12.78 -9.80
CA HIS A 70 -23.69 -11.48 -10.37
C HIS A 70 -24.80 -11.60 -11.41
N TYR A 71 -24.65 -12.47 -12.40
CA TYR A 71 -25.65 -12.61 -13.46
C TYR A 71 -26.97 -13.22 -12.99
N ILE A 72 -26.95 -14.05 -11.95
CA ILE A 72 -28.17 -14.46 -11.25
C ILE A 72 -28.89 -13.22 -10.70
N LYS A 73 -28.19 -12.33 -9.98
CA LYS A 73 -28.81 -11.13 -9.37
C LYS A 73 -29.38 -10.16 -10.40
N ILE A 74 -28.68 -9.92 -11.50
CA ILE A 74 -29.06 -8.89 -12.48
C ILE A 74 -29.91 -9.42 -13.64
N TRP A 75 -30.42 -10.66 -13.56
CA TRP A 75 -31.21 -11.22 -14.64
C TRP A 75 -32.49 -10.38 -14.89
N PRO A 76 -32.70 -9.85 -16.12
CA PRO A 76 -33.87 -9.01 -16.41
C PRO A 76 -35.21 -9.76 -16.25
N GLY A 77 -35.18 -11.10 -16.29
CA GLY A 77 -36.35 -11.95 -16.12
C GLY A 77 -37.04 -11.78 -14.76
N TRP A 78 -36.35 -11.31 -13.72
CA TRP A 78 -36.95 -11.02 -12.41
C TRP A 78 -38.05 -9.95 -12.46
N LYS A 79 -38.09 -9.11 -13.50
CA LYS A 79 -39.20 -8.15 -13.69
C LYS A 79 -40.54 -8.82 -14.02
N LYS A 80 -40.51 -10.10 -14.43
CA LYS A 80 -41.68 -10.90 -14.81
C LYS A 80 -42.22 -11.77 -13.67
N THR A 81 -41.76 -11.57 -12.43
CA THR A 81 -42.24 -12.33 -11.27
C THR A 81 -43.75 -12.21 -11.06
N SER A 82 -44.34 -11.04 -11.36
CA SER A 82 -45.79 -10.84 -11.34
C SER A 82 -46.52 -11.67 -12.40
N GLU A 83 -45.99 -11.77 -13.62
CA GLU A 83 -46.54 -12.60 -14.72
C GLU A 83 -46.52 -14.10 -14.34
N TYR A 84 -45.48 -14.55 -13.63
CA TYR A 84 -45.39 -15.92 -13.10
C TYR A 84 -46.44 -16.19 -12.01
N HIS A 85 -46.60 -15.32 -11.01
CA HIS A 85 -47.62 -15.49 -9.97
C HIS A 85 -49.05 -15.43 -10.52
N GLN A 86 -49.26 -14.76 -11.66
CA GLN A 86 -50.53 -14.72 -12.40
C GLN A 86 -50.71 -15.93 -13.36
N GLN A 87 -49.83 -16.94 -13.29
CA GLN A 87 -49.84 -18.16 -14.11
C GLN A 87 -49.74 -17.92 -15.63
N GLN A 88 -49.23 -16.76 -16.05
CA GLN A 88 -49.04 -16.44 -17.48
C GLN A 88 -47.75 -17.06 -18.06
N ILE A 89 -46.84 -17.53 -17.20
CA ILE A 89 -45.58 -18.17 -17.58
C ILE A 89 -45.43 -19.46 -16.78
N SER A 90 -45.14 -20.57 -17.45
CA SER A 90 -44.82 -21.83 -16.77
C SER A 90 -43.43 -21.79 -16.16
N PHE A 91 -43.26 -22.44 -15.00
CA PHE A 91 -41.97 -22.56 -14.32
C PHE A 91 -40.88 -23.08 -15.25
N GLU A 92 -41.16 -24.14 -15.99
CA GLU A 92 -40.22 -24.80 -16.89
C GLU A 92 -39.74 -23.87 -18.02
N SER A 93 -40.65 -23.13 -18.65
CA SER A 93 -40.30 -22.17 -19.70
C SER A 93 -39.47 -21.00 -19.16
N TRP A 94 -39.77 -20.56 -17.93
CA TRP A 94 -39.08 -19.44 -17.31
C TRP A 94 -37.67 -19.82 -16.83
N TYR A 95 -37.56 -20.99 -16.21
CA TYR A 95 -36.30 -21.57 -15.78
C TYR A 95 -35.38 -21.86 -16.96
N LEU A 96 -35.91 -22.37 -18.08
CA LEU A 96 -35.11 -22.62 -19.29
C LEU A 96 -34.49 -21.32 -19.82
N LYS A 97 -35.27 -20.23 -19.90
CA LYS A 97 -34.76 -18.91 -20.32
C LYS A 97 -33.71 -18.34 -19.35
N PHE A 98 -33.87 -18.59 -18.06
CA PHE A 98 -32.88 -18.22 -17.05
C PHE A 98 -31.57 -18.98 -17.26
N LYS A 99 -31.65 -20.29 -17.46
CA LYS A 99 -30.49 -21.16 -17.72
C LYS A 99 -29.76 -20.75 -19.00
N GLU A 100 -30.48 -20.56 -20.10
CA GLU A 100 -29.93 -20.09 -21.38
C GLU A 100 -29.23 -18.73 -21.26
N TYR A 101 -29.82 -17.80 -20.50
CA TYR A 101 -29.22 -16.50 -20.22
C TYR A 101 -27.87 -16.64 -19.50
N LEU A 102 -27.80 -17.46 -18.46
CA LEU A 102 -26.57 -17.68 -17.70
C LEU A 102 -25.49 -18.34 -18.56
N ILE A 103 -25.86 -19.38 -19.34
CA ILE A 103 -24.95 -20.05 -20.29
C ILE A 103 -24.39 -19.04 -21.29
N TYR A 104 -25.24 -18.22 -21.90
CA TYR A 104 -24.82 -17.21 -22.86
C TYR A 104 -23.87 -16.18 -22.24
N LYS A 105 -24.23 -15.62 -21.08
CA LYS A 105 -23.44 -14.56 -20.43
C LYS A 105 -22.09 -15.08 -19.94
N ILE A 106 -22.06 -16.27 -19.36
CA ILE A 106 -20.81 -16.84 -18.84
C ILE A 106 -19.89 -17.23 -19.99
N ASN A 107 -20.41 -17.87 -21.05
CA ASN A 107 -19.60 -18.17 -22.24
C ASN A 107 -19.12 -16.92 -22.97
N PHE A 108 -19.96 -15.88 -23.03
CA PHE A 108 -19.57 -14.58 -23.57
C PHE A 108 -18.42 -13.95 -22.76
N MET A 109 -18.49 -14.00 -21.42
CA MET A 109 -17.42 -13.47 -20.55
C MET A 109 -16.12 -14.25 -20.70
N ILE A 110 -16.18 -15.59 -20.77
CA ILE A 110 -15.02 -16.46 -21.00
C ILE A 110 -14.37 -16.11 -22.35
N LYS A 111 -15.18 -15.81 -23.38
CA LYS A 111 -14.70 -15.54 -24.74
C LYS A 111 -14.18 -14.12 -24.95
N ASN A 112 -14.77 -13.10 -24.30
CA ASN A 112 -14.59 -11.71 -24.72
C ASN A 112 -13.95 -10.75 -23.71
N ASP A 113 -13.90 -11.00 -22.38
CA ASP A 113 -13.29 -10.01 -21.46
C ASP A 113 -13.10 -10.51 -20.01
N TYR A 114 -11.98 -11.19 -19.73
CA TYR A 114 -11.56 -11.56 -18.36
C TYR A 114 -11.31 -10.33 -17.45
N GLU A 115 -10.81 -9.22 -18.00
CA GLU A 115 -10.50 -7.99 -17.26
C GLU A 115 -11.76 -7.24 -16.78
N LYS A 116 -12.86 -7.25 -17.56
CA LYS A 116 -14.12 -6.61 -17.13
C LYS A 116 -14.83 -7.37 -16.01
N GLY A 117 -14.71 -8.71 -15.98
CA GLY A 117 -15.22 -9.53 -14.88
C GLY A 117 -14.53 -9.19 -13.55
N LEU A 118 -13.24 -8.86 -13.60
CA LEU A 118 -12.44 -8.47 -12.44
C LEU A 118 -12.89 -7.11 -11.85
N ALA A 119 -13.30 -6.16 -12.70
CA ALA A 119 -13.80 -4.85 -12.27
C ALA A 119 -15.19 -4.94 -11.62
N MET A 120 -16.05 -5.87 -12.07
CA MET A 120 -17.41 -6.04 -11.55
C MET A 120 -17.46 -6.65 -10.15
N VAL A 121 -16.49 -7.50 -9.79
CA VAL A 121 -16.38 -8.07 -8.42
C VAL A 121 -16.00 -7.00 -7.40
N ARG A 122 -15.18 -6.01 -7.80
CA ARG A 122 -14.73 -4.93 -6.91
C ARG A 122 -15.86 -3.98 -6.46
N TYR A 123 -16.89 -3.80 -7.28
CA TYR A 123 -18.02 -2.90 -6.97
C TYR A 123 -18.95 -3.44 -5.87
N ASN A 124 -19.05 -4.76 -5.73
CA ASN A 124 -19.90 -5.38 -4.69
C ASN A 124 -19.19 -5.57 -3.34
N ALA A 125 -17.86 -5.54 -3.31
CA ALA A 125 -17.08 -5.66 -2.08
C ALA A 125 -17.15 -4.36 -1.23
N THR A 126 -17.25 -3.20 -1.87
CA THR A 126 -17.20 -1.88 -1.21
C THR A 126 -18.41 -1.59 -0.31
N VAL A 127 -19.53 -2.30 -0.46
CA VAL A 127 -20.77 -2.05 0.30
C VAL A 127 -20.77 -2.74 1.68
N LEU A 128 -19.83 -3.65 1.94
CA LEU A 128 -19.80 -4.44 3.19
C LEU A 128 -18.70 -4.01 4.17
N GLU A 129 -17.73 -3.18 3.76
CA GLU A 129 -16.58 -2.80 4.59
C GLU A 129 -16.78 -1.54 5.45
N GLU A 130 -17.91 -0.83 5.31
CA GLU A 130 -18.17 0.43 6.07
C GLU A 130 -18.67 0.20 7.52
N ARG A 131 -18.76 -1.03 8.01
CA ARG A 131 -19.15 -1.33 9.39
C ARG A 131 -18.23 -2.36 10.05
N GLU A 132 -17.13 -1.89 10.63
CA GLU A 132 -16.50 -2.35 11.89
C GLU A 132 -15.05 -1.81 11.97
N VAL A 133 -14.81 -0.69 12.66
CA VAL A 133 -14.38 -0.58 14.07
C VAL A 133 -12.85 -0.54 14.25
N SER A 134 -12.44 0.60 14.83
CA SER A 134 -11.34 0.85 15.77
C SER A 134 -9.88 0.95 15.28
N LYS A 135 -9.39 2.18 15.43
CA LYS A 135 -8.00 2.56 15.70
C LYS A 135 -7.41 1.68 16.82
N CYS A 136 -6.20 1.16 16.63
CA CYS A 136 -5.12 1.25 17.63
C CYS A 136 -3.79 0.90 16.97
N ASP A 137 -2.86 1.85 17.06
CA ASP A 137 -1.47 1.74 16.67
C ASP A 137 -0.70 1.52 17.97
N ASN A 138 0.05 0.42 18.10
CA ASN A 138 1.08 0.23 19.11
C ASN A 138 2.00 -0.93 18.70
N SER A 139 3.15 -0.57 18.13
CA SER A 139 4.45 -1.23 18.34
C SER A 139 4.45 -2.77 18.36
N THR A 140 4.38 -3.37 17.18
CA THR A 140 4.98 -4.65 16.75
C THR A 140 4.76 -4.74 15.25
N GLN A 141 5.47 -5.63 14.55
CA GLN A 141 5.34 -5.78 13.10
C GLN A 141 3.89 -6.15 12.74
N THR A 142 3.08 -5.16 12.37
CA THR A 142 1.62 -5.19 12.48
C THR A 142 0.94 -6.10 11.46
N SER A 143 -0.12 -6.76 11.95
CA SER A 143 -1.30 -7.19 11.20
C SER A 143 -1.62 -6.27 10.03
N SER A 144 -1.65 -6.84 8.81
CA SER A 144 -2.09 -6.10 7.64
C SER A 144 -3.62 -6.18 7.51
N ASN A 145 -4.29 -5.04 7.45
CA ASN A 145 -5.68 -4.93 6.98
C ASN A 145 -5.82 -5.05 5.45
N ALA A 146 -4.71 -5.35 4.74
CA ALA A 146 -4.78 -5.67 3.33
C ALA A 146 -5.47 -7.03 3.14
N ASP A 147 -6.24 -7.16 2.05
CA ASP A 147 -6.76 -8.42 1.54
C ASP A 147 -5.73 -9.54 1.77
N LYS A 148 -6.04 -10.48 2.68
CA LYS A 148 -5.24 -11.68 3.00
C LYS A 148 -5.29 -12.64 1.82
N THR A 149 -4.75 -12.21 0.69
CA THR A 149 -4.79 -12.91 -0.59
C THR A 149 -3.84 -14.09 -0.64
N THR A 150 -2.91 -14.21 0.32
CA THR A 150 -1.80 -15.17 0.26
C THR A 150 -1.55 -15.97 1.54
N ALA A 151 -2.09 -15.60 2.71
CA ALA A 151 -1.91 -16.37 3.95
C ALA A 151 -3.12 -16.22 4.90
N PRO A 152 -3.64 -17.32 5.49
CA PRO A 152 -4.80 -17.26 6.39
C PRO A 152 -4.46 -16.76 7.80
N PHE A 153 -3.17 -16.61 8.14
CA PHE A 153 -2.70 -16.23 9.48
C PHE A 153 -1.70 -15.08 9.43
N THR A 154 -1.55 -14.40 10.57
CA THR A 154 -0.55 -13.35 10.80
C THR A 154 0.51 -13.89 11.75
N ILE A 155 1.79 -13.66 11.47
CA ILE A 155 2.88 -13.93 12.41
C ILE A 155 3.27 -12.61 13.07
N GLU A 156 3.16 -12.54 14.39
CA GLU A 156 3.63 -11.41 15.18
C GLU A 156 5.01 -11.73 15.74
N ILE A 157 5.99 -10.87 15.47
CA ILE A 157 7.35 -10.99 16.00
C ILE A 157 7.66 -9.75 16.83
N SER A 158 8.02 -9.99 18.09
CA SER A 158 8.35 -8.96 19.08
C SER A 158 9.82 -9.09 19.47
N GLY A 159 10.49 -7.94 19.61
CA GLY A 159 11.88 -7.91 20.01
C GLY A 159 12.51 -6.52 19.86
N PRO A 160 13.79 -6.38 20.21
CA PRO A 160 14.53 -5.13 20.00
C PRO A 160 14.56 -4.76 18.52
N ALA A 161 14.50 -3.46 18.21
CA ALA A 161 14.48 -2.95 16.84
C ALA A 161 15.62 -3.48 15.97
N ARG A 162 16.84 -3.55 16.53
CA ARG A 162 18.02 -4.14 15.89
C ARG A 162 17.79 -5.56 15.36
N VAL A 163 17.03 -6.38 16.08
CA VAL A 163 16.75 -7.78 15.75
C VAL A 163 15.66 -7.84 14.69
N LEU A 164 14.62 -7.03 14.87
CA LEU A 164 13.46 -6.99 13.96
C LEU A 164 13.84 -6.63 12.52
N ASN A 165 14.85 -5.79 12.33
CA ASN A 165 15.36 -5.42 11.02
C ASN A 165 16.25 -6.50 10.36
N SER A 166 16.87 -7.37 11.17
CA SER A 166 17.79 -8.42 10.73
C SER A 166 17.14 -9.81 10.62
N VAL A 167 15.86 -9.97 10.96
CA VAL A 167 15.16 -11.27 10.86
C VAL A 167 15.22 -11.85 9.44
N ILE A 168 15.50 -13.15 9.40
CA ILE A 168 15.39 -14.04 8.24
C ILE A 168 14.59 -15.29 8.64
N PHE A 169 13.87 -15.85 7.66
CA PHE A 169 13.13 -17.09 7.83
C PHE A 169 13.82 -18.18 7.00
N CYS A 170 14.04 -19.33 7.62
CA CYS A 170 14.69 -20.48 7.02
C CYS A 170 13.78 -21.70 7.14
N GLU A 171 13.89 -22.59 6.17
CA GLU A 171 13.34 -23.94 6.27
C GLU A 171 14.11 -24.73 7.35
N GLY A 172 13.36 -25.50 8.15
CA GLY A 172 13.88 -26.43 9.13
C GLY A 172 13.57 -27.89 8.78
N GLU A 173 13.99 -28.80 9.64
CA GLU A 173 13.64 -30.22 9.51
C GLU A 173 12.15 -30.41 9.82
N GLU A 174 11.51 -31.43 9.23
CA GLU A 174 10.13 -31.83 9.54
C GLU A 174 9.07 -30.70 9.41
N ASP A 175 9.05 -29.98 8.27
CA ASP A 175 8.10 -28.90 7.98
C ASP A 175 8.14 -27.71 8.97
N THR A 176 9.26 -27.54 9.69
CA THR A 176 9.44 -26.41 10.62
C THR A 176 10.00 -25.16 9.91
N VAL A 177 9.71 -23.98 10.49
CA VAL A 177 10.28 -22.71 10.04
C VAL A 177 11.15 -22.14 11.15
N PHE A 178 12.45 -21.96 10.87
CA PHE A 178 13.36 -21.30 11.79
C PHE A 178 13.41 -19.80 11.54
N VAL A 179 13.34 -19.03 12.62
CA VAL A 179 13.60 -17.59 12.60
C VAL A 179 15.03 -17.37 13.07
N LYS A 180 15.88 -16.79 12.22
CA LYS A 180 17.27 -16.48 12.55
C LYS A 180 17.52 -14.98 12.45
N GLU A 181 18.49 -14.52 13.22
CA GLU A 181 19.03 -13.17 13.06
C GLU A 181 20.11 -13.19 11.98
N TYR A 182 19.91 -12.46 10.89
CA TYR A 182 20.96 -12.24 9.91
C TYR A 182 21.80 -11.03 10.32
N GLN A 183 22.95 -11.29 10.93
CA GLN A 183 23.91 -10.24 11.22
C GLN A 183 24.52 -9.74 9.91
N VAL A 184 24.03 -8.59 9.43
CA VAL A 184 24.71 -7.90 8.35
C VAL A 184 25.91 -7.17 8.94
N PRO A 185 27.15 -7.41 8.45
CA PRO A 185 28.30 -6.59 8.82
C PRO A 185 28.26 -5.23 8.10
N ILE A 186 27.09 -4.61 7.95
CA ILE A 186 27.02 -3.22 7.50
C ILE A 186 27.34 -2.36 8.71
N ALA A 187 28.61 -2.01 8.83
CA ALA A 187 29.00 -0.89 9.67
C ALA A 187 28.27 0.35 9.14
N TRP A 188 27.58 1.07 10.02
CA TRP A 188 27.20 2.43 9.71
C TRP A 188 28.47 3.18 9.26
N GLY A 189 28.41 3.82 8.09
CA GLY A 189 29.50 4.65 7.61
C GLY A 189 29.71 5.89 8.48
N ASP A 190 30.29 6.93 7.87
CA ASP A 190 30.32 8.26 8.49
C ASP A 190 28.90 8.72 8.88
N GLN A 191 28.84 9.69 9.79
CA GLN A 191 27.58 10.26 10.27
C GLN A 191 26.69 10.68 9.09
N LEU A 192 25.41 10.26 9.12
CA LEU A 192 24.44 10.71 8.13
C LEU A 192 24.37 12.24 8.12
N ASN A 193 24.34 12.82 6.92
CA ASN A 193 24.08 14.25 6.80
C ASN A 193 22.63 14.57 7.23
N ILE A 194 22.34 15.84 7.52
CA ILE A 194 21.00 16.24 8.00
C ILE A 194 19.86 15.86 7.04
N ARG A 195 20.09 15.93 5.72
CA ARG A 195 19.08 15.55 4.72
C ARG A 195 18.79 14.06 4.76
N GLN A 196 19.83 13.23 4.86
CA GLN A 196 19.67 11.79 5.04
C GLN A 196 18.94 11.47 6.34
N LEU A 197 19.34 12.11 7.44
CA LEU A 197 18.78 11.88 8.76
C LEU A 197 17.29 12.25 8.83
N THR A 198 16.92 13.42 8.32
CA THR A 198 15.52 13.91 8.34
C THR A 198 14.58 13.13 7.41
N ASN A 199 15.12 12.49 6.38
CA ASN A 199 14.36 11.61 5.47
C ASN A 199 14.56 10.12 5.81
N TRP A 200 15.28 9.79 6.88
CA TRP A 200 15.52 8.42 7.30
C TRP A 200 14.21 7.74 7.74
N PRO A 201 14.05 6.42 7.52
CA PRO A 201 12.90 5.71 8.05
C PRO A 201 12.71 5.96 9.54
N PHE A 202 11.45 6.12 9.94
CA PHE A 202 11.05 6.32 11.33
C PHE A 202 11.58 7.61 11.99
N VAL A 203 12.09 8.57 11.22
CA VAL A 203 12.44 9.88 11.76
C VAL A 203 11.28 10.84 11.60
N GLU A 204 11.00 11.54 12.69
CA GLU A 204 10.11 12.68 12.74
C GLU A 204 10.87 13.93 13.14
N VAL A 205 10.55 15.05 12.50
CA VAL A 205 11.09 16.37 12.79
C VAL A 205 9.93 17.28 13.16
N ASN A 206 9.98 17.83 14.37
CA ASN A 206 9.08 18.88 14.83
C ASN A 206 9.86 20.20 14.86
N PHE A 207 9.42 21.17 14.07
CA PHE A 207 10.03 22.48 13.97
C PHE A 207 9.08 23.53 14.53
N VAL A 208 9.54 24.28 15.52
CA VAL A 208 8.75 25.33 16.17
C VAL A 208 9.57 26.62 16.19
N SER A 209 9.09 27.65 15.52
CA SER A 209 9.50 29.03 15.73
C SER A 209 8.30 29.86 16.17
N GLU A 210 8.52 31.13 16.45
CA GLU A 210 7.47 32.07 16.86
C GLU A 210 6.29 32.14 15.89
N TYR A 211 6.56 32.12 14.57
CA TYR A 211 5.52 32.29 13.55
C TYR A 211 5.28 31.06 12.68
N LEU A 212 6.05 29.98 12.87
CA LEU A 212 5.96 28.78 12.04
C LEU A 212 6.12 27.52 12.89
N HIS A 213 5.08 26.69 12.88
CA HIS A 213 5.12 25.36 13.50
C HIS A 213 4.68 24.32 12.48
N PHE A 214 5.61 23.45 12.09
CA PHE A 214 5.31 22.31 11.25
C PHE A 214 5.99 21.04 11.75
N LYS A 215 5.51 19.93 11.22
CA LYS A 215 5.96 18.59 11.58
C LYS A 215 6.09 17.75 10.32
N ARG A 216 7.23 17.07 10.17
CA ARG A 216 7.51 16.12 9.09
C ARG A 216 7.74 14.75 9.70
N THR A 217 6.89 13.78 9.38
CA THR A 217 6.99 12.42 9.92
C THR A 217 7.14 11.40 8.81
N ASN A 218 8.27 10.67 8.76
CA ASN A 218 8.44 9.54 7.83
C ASN A 218 7.56 8.36 8.28
N LYS A 219 6.41 8.19 7.62
CA LYS A 219 5.41 7.13 7.90
C LYS A 219 5.44 6.03 6.85
N HIS A 220 6.63 5.55 6.50
CA HIS A 220 6.79 4.55 5.45
C HIS A 220 5.96 3.30 5.74
N GLN A 221 5.32 2.76 4.70
CA GLN A 221 4.55 1.54 4.79
C GLN A 221 5.43 0.36 4.42
N PHE A 222 5.45 -0.64 5.29
CA PHE A 222 6.12 -1.92 5.09
C PHE A 222 5.07 -3.02 5.00
N ILE A 223 4.98 -3.69 3.85
CA ILE A 223 4.15 -4.89 3.68
C ILE A 223 5.09 -6.08 3.64
N ARG A 224 4.97 -6.99 4.60
CA ARG A 224 5.84 -8.17 4.73
C ARG A 224 5.02 -9.44 4.53
N CYS A 225 5.59 -10.42 3.85
CA CYS A 225 4.96 -11.70 3.64
C CYS A 225 6.00 -12.83 3.58
N LEU A 226 5.57 -14.01 3.98
CA LEU A 226 6.27 -15.26 3.75
C LEU A 226 5.63 -15.98 2.58
N THR A 227 6.45 -16.50 1.67
CA THR A 227 5.97 -17.34 0.56
C THR A 227 6.71 -18.67 0.56
N PHE A 228 5.95 -19.75 0.32
CA PHE A 228 6.46 -21.12 0.14
C PHE A 228 6.72 -21.43 -1.35
N SER A 229 6.90 -20.40 -2.17
CA SER A 229 7.15 -20.51 -3.60
C SER A 229 8.29 -19.60 -4.04
N THR A 230 8.98 -20.02 -5.09
CA THR A 230 10.01 -19.21 -5.77
C THR A 230 9.40 -18.11 -6.66
N GLU A 231 8.07 -18.01 -6.70
CA GLU A 231 7.37 -16.99 -7.47
C GLU A 231 7.69 -15.59 -6.92
N ARG A 232 7.95 -14.66 -7.83
CA ARG A 232 8.27 -13.28 -7.45
C ARG A 232 7.02 -12.63 -6.88
N ILE A 233 7.10 -12.21 -5.63
CA ILE A 233 6.06 -11.40 -5.01
C ILE A 233 5.86 -10.12 -5.83
N THR A 234 4.63 -9.91 -6.29
CA THR A 234 4.23 -8.73 -7.02
C THR A 234 3.39 -7.85 -6.11
N PHE A 235 3.97 -6.74 -5.67
CA PHE A 235 3.25 -5.76 -4.90
C PHE A 235 2.52 -4.81 -5.86
N LYS A 236 1.21 -4.64 -5.65
CA LYS A 236 0.44 -3.63 -6.37
C LYS A 236 0.95 -2.26 -5.97
N LYS A 237 1.08 -1.35 -6.94
CA LYS A 237 1.34 0.05 -6.65
C LYS A 237 0.12 0.62 -5.93
N SER A 238 0.31 1.47 -4.93
CA SER A 238 -0.77 2.33 -4.46
C SER A 238 -1.18 3.26 -5.62
N ASP A 239 -2.47 3.30 -5.92
CA ASP A 239 -3.01 4.13 -7.00
C ASP A 239 -3.11 5.61 -6.58
N SER A 240 -3.10 5.90 -5.28
CA SER A 240 -3.23 7.27 -4.74
C SER A 240 -1.89 7.84 -4.29
N PHE A 241 -1.52 9.02 -4.82
CA PHE A 241 -0.33 9.74 -4.38
C PHE A 241 -0.52 10.37 -2.99
N VAL A 242 -1.67 11.01 -2.77
CA VAL A 242 -2.12 11.46 -1.43
C VAL A 242 -3.06 10.39 -0.89
N GLU A 243 -2.85 9.96 0.34
CA GLU A 243 -3.63 8.89 0.97
C GLU A 243 -4.62 9.44 1.97
N GLU A 244 -4.19 10.38 2.81
CA GLU A 244 -5.01 10.93 3.88
C GLU A 244 -4.79 12.44 4.02
N ILE A 245 -5.88 13.15 4.31
CA ILE A 245 -5.86 14.55 4.71
C ILE A 245 -6.72 14.68 5.97
N ASN A 246 -6.12 15.09 7.08
CA ASN A 246 -6.79 15.19 8.37
C ASN A 246 -6.66 16.60 8.94
N ILE A 247 -7.72 17.06 9.60
CA ILE A 247 -7.66 18.24 10.49
C ILE A 247 -6.99 17.80 11.79
N ILE A 248 -6.03 18.58 12.29
CA ILE A 248 -5.23 18.18 13.46
C ILE A 248 -6.05 18.35 14.75
N ASP A 249 -6.76 19.48 14.88
CA ASP A 249 -7.63 19.82 15.99
C ASP A 249 -8.94 20.41 15.46
N GLU A 250 -10.07 19.75 15.70
CA GLU A 250 -11.38 20.19 15.23
C GLU A 250 -11.85 21.51 15.85
N HIS A 251 -11.25 21.92 16.96
CA HIS A 251 -11.59 23.16 17.68
C HIS A 251 -10.76 24.37 17.25
N SER A 252 -9.67 24.15 16.50
CA SER A 252 -8.76 25.22 16.06
C SER A 252 -9.14 25.78 14.70
N THR A 253 -8.97 27.09 14.52
CA THR A 253 -9.24 27.75 13.23
C THR A 253 -8.24 27.31 12.15
N ARG A 254 -8.74 27.16 10.93
CA ARG A 254 -7.93 26.78 9.76
C ARG A 254 -7.77 27.98 8.83
N GLN A 255 -6.53 28.29 8.46
CA GLN A 255 -6.21 29.37 7.53
C GLN A 255 -5.34 28.84 6.40
N ALA A 256 -5.64 29.27 5.17
CA ALA A 256 -4.91 28.85 3.98
C ALA A 256 -3.94 29.95 3.54
N TYR A 257 -2.74 29.53 3.17
CA TYR A 257 -1.65 30.39 2.75
C TYR A 257 -1.11 29.95 1.40
N THR A 258 -0.70 30.90 0.57
CA THR A 258 -0.07 30.56 -0.72
C THR A 258 1.34 30.03 -0.48
N LEU A 259 1.79 29.11 -1.33
CA LEU A 259 3.16 28.59 -1.28
C LEU A 259 4.20 29.71 -1.41
N ASN A 260 3.90 30.74 -2.21
CA ASN A 260 4.79 31.90 -2.35
C ASN A 260 4.94 32.68 -1.04
N ALA A 261 3.85 32.95 -0.32
CA ALA A 261 3.91 33.63 0.97
C ALA A 261 4.74 32.85 1.99
N VAL A 262 4.53 31.53 2.09
CA VAL A 262 5.30 30.66 2.99
C VAL A 262 6.78 30.62 2.59
N ARG A 263 7.07 30.51 1.28
CA ARG A 263 8.45 30.51 0.77
C ARG A 263 9.16 31.83 1.04
N GLU A 264 8.49 32.97 0.82
CA GLU A 264 9.04 34.29 1.11
C GLU A 264 9.36 34.45 2.60
N TYR A 265 8.45 34.04 3.48
CA TYR A 265 8.69 34.03 4.93
C TYR A 265 9.91 33.17 5.28
N CYS A 266 9.94 31.91 4.84
CA CYS A 266 11.05 30.99 5.12
C CYS A 266 12.40 31.54 4.61
N SER A 267 12.40 32.19 3.44
CA SER A 267 13.62 32.79 2.87
C SER A 267 14.10 33.98 3.70
N ALA A 268 13.20 34.86 4.14
CA ALA A 268 13.51 35.99 5.01
C ALA A 268 13.99 35.52 6.39
N TYR A 269 13.36 34.49 6.94
CA TYR A 269 13.73 33.88 8.22
C TYR A 269 15.16 33.32 8.19
N ILE A 270 15.48 32.48 7.19
CA ILE A 270 16.84 31.94 7.00
C ILE A 270 17.85 33.09 6.79
N SER A 271 17.50 34.08 5.97
CA SER A 271 18.38 35.23 5.71
C SER A 271 18.66 36.03 6.97
N THR A 272 17.67 36.20 7.84
CA THR A 272 17.83 36.92 9.11
C THR A 272 18.66 36.13 10.11
N LEU A 273 18.41 34.82 10.26
CA LEU A 273 19.25 33.94 11.07
C LEU A 273 20.72 34.03 10.66
N LYS A 274 21.00 34.07 9.35
CA LYS A 274 22.36 34.22 8.83
C LYS A 274 22.97 35.58 9.15
N LYS A 275 22.20 36.67 9.03
CA LYS A 275 22.65 38.04 9.32
C LYS A 275 22.97 38.25 10.81
N ARG A 276 22.21 37.60 11.71
CA ARG A 276 22.34 37.73 13.17
C ARG A 276 23.20 36.64 13.83
N ASN A 277 24.02 35.93 13.06
CA ASN A 277 24.84 34.84 13.59
C ASN A 277 25.84 35.31 14.67
N ASP A 278 26.22 36.58 14.63
CA ASP A 278 27.06 37.27 15.61
C ASP A 278 26.43 37.39 17.00
N ILE A 279 25.09 37.51 17.08
CA ILE A 279 24.35 37.64 18.34
C ILE A 279 23.87 36.26 18.82
N LEU A 280 23.45 35.40 17.90
CA LEU A 280 22.80 34.12 18.20
C LEU A 280 23.78 33.02 18.61
N ASN A 281 25.09 33.19 18.39
CA ASN A 281 26.16 32.24 18.74
C ASN A 281 25.89 30.79 18.28
N TRP A 282 25.24 30.62 17.12
CA TRP A 282 25.00 29.29 16.56
C TRP A 282 26.19 28.80 15.73
N THR A 283 26.53 27.53 15.89
CA THR A 283 27.56 26.89 15.07
C THR A 283 27.08 26.80 13.63
N GLY A 284 28.00 26.86 12.66
CA GLY A 284 27.64 26.73 11.23
C GLY A 284 26.81 25.48 10.91
N THR A 285 27.04 24.39 11.66
CA THR A 285 26.27 23.14 11.56
C THR A 285 24.79 23.32 11.93
N SER A 286 24.47 24.15 12.94
CA SER A 286 23.10 24.38 13.40
C SER A 286 22.29 25.20 12.37
N PHE A 287 22.95 26.13 11.69
CA PHE A 287 22.33 26.89 10.61
C PHE A 287 21.98 26.01 9.39
N ASP A 288 22.92 25.17 8.96
CA ASP A 288 22.67 24.25 7.85
C ASP A 288 21.55 23.25 8.17
N GLU A 289 21.44 22.82 9.43
CA GLU A 289 20.34 21.96 9.88
C GLU A 289 18.97 22.63 9.70
N VAL A 290 18.80 23.84 10.22
CA VAL A 290 17.57 24.64 10.08
C VAL A 290 17.24 24.86 8.61
N LYS A 291 18.24 25.25 7.81
CA LYS A 291 18.07 25.52 6.39
C LYS A 291 17.56 24.28 5.65
N VAL A 292 18.18 23.12 5.85
CA VAL A 292 17.76 21.89 5.16
C VAL A 292 16.35 21.47 5.58
N ILE A 293 16.01 21.59 6.86
CA ILE A 293 14.67 21.25 7.37
C ILE A 293 13.59 22.12 6.75
N ILE A 294 13.83 23.44 6.64
CA ILE A 294 12.90 24.38 6.01
C ILE A 294 12.82 24.17 4.50
N GLU A 295 13.96 23.96 3.81
CA GLU A 295 13.96 23.67 2.36
C GLU A 295 13.15 22.42 2.05
N ASP A 296 13.34 21.36 2.84
CA ASP A 296 12.59 20.13 2.64
C ASP A 296 11.09 20.32 2.92
N PHE A 297 10.71 21.09 3.94
CA PHE A 297 9.32 21.45 4.21
C PHE A 297 8.67 22.16 3.00
N ILE A 298 9.34 23.15 2.41
CA ILE A 298 8.85 23.84 1.20
C ILE A 298 8.73 22.88 0.02
N LEU A 299 9.71 22.01 -0.16
CA LEU A 299 9.69 20.98 -1.21
C LEU A 299 8.59 19.93 -0.98
N ASP A 300 8.18 19.65 0.26
CA ASP A 300 7.06 18.76 0.57
C ASP A 300 5.73 19.39 0.10
N ILE A 301 5.52 20.67 0.41
CA ILE A 301 4.33 21.41 -0.07
C ILE A 301 4.30 21.43 -1.60
N PHE A 302 5.45 21.68 -2.23
CA PHE A 302 5.55 21.68 -3.69
C PHE A 302 5.26 20.29 -4.28
N ALA A 303 5.78 19.22 -3.68
CA ALA A 303 5.56 17.85 -4.15
C ALA A 303 4.08 17.44 -4.09
N LEU A 304 3.31 17.99 -3.16
CA LEU A 304 1.86 17.78 -3.07
C LEU A 304 1.08 18.36 -4.27
N GLY A 305 1.73 19.20 -5.11
CA GLY A 305 1.09 19.80 -6.28
C GLY A 305 0.11 20.93 -5.94
N PHE A 306 0.09 21.37 -4.68
CA PHE A 306 -0.75 22.49 -4.24
C PHE A 306 0.01 23.81 -4.29
N ASN A 307 -0.64 24.86 -4.80
CA ASN A 307 -0.14 26.24 -4.71
C ASN A 307 -0.42 26.89 -3.35
N SER A 308 -0.96 26.13 -2.41
CA SER A 308 -1.35 26.59 -1.08
C SER A 308 -1.24 25.48 -0.05
N ILE A 309 -1.04 25.86 1.21
CA ILE A 309 -1.12 24.97 2.38
C ILE A 309 -2.03 25.61 3.42
N ALA A 310 -2.75 24.79 4.18
CA ALA A 310 -3.55 25.27 5.29
C ALA A 310 -2.93 24.88 6.64
N THR A 311 -3.03 25.77 7.62
CA THR A 311 -2.74 25.46 9.03
C THR A 311 -3.73 24.42 9.55
N ASN A 312 -3.46 23.89 10.74
CA ASN A 312 -4.30 22.85 11.36
C ASN A 312 -4.60 21.66 10.41
N THR A 313 -3.65 21.31 9.54
CA THR A 313 -3.83 20.28 8.50
C THR A 313 -2.64 19.34 8.49
N SER A 314 -2.91 18.04 8.40
CA SER A 314 -1.92 17.01 8.12
C SER A 314 -2.26 16.28 6.82
N VAL A 315 -1.23 15.94 6.04
CA VAL A 315 -1.35 15.26 4.74
C VAL A 315 -0.36 14.11 4.69
N LEU A 316 -0.87 12.90 4.50
CA LEU A 316 -0.08 11.69 4.26
C LEU A 316 0.01 11.42 2.76
N TYR A 317 1.23 11.30 2.23
CA TYR A 317 1.44 11.08 0.81
C TYR A 317 2.69 10.23 0.51
N ASN A 318 2.73 9.68 -0.70
CA ASN A 318 3.76 8.80 -1.21
C ASN A 318 4.99 9.58 -1.72
N ILE A 319 5.97 9.79 -0.85
CA ILE A 319 7.20 10.53 -1.17
C ILE A 319 8.08 9.76 -2.16
N GLY A 320 8.61 10.44 -3.17
CA GLY A 320 9.48 9.84 -4.21
C GLY A 320 8.78 9.00 -5.29
N ASN A 321 7.46 8.77 -5.19
CA ASN A 321 6.61 8.05 -6.18
C ASN A 321 7.21 6.71 -6.67
N SER A 322 7.88 6.02 -5.74
CA SER A 322 8.60 4.79 -5.99
C SER A 322 8.22 3.74 -4.96
N VAL A 323 8.22 2.48 -5.38
CA VAL A 323 7.99 1.34 -4.50
C VAL A 323 9.21 0.46 -4.58
N TYR A 324 9.66 0.02 -3.43
CA TYR A 324 10.88 -0.76 -3.26
C TYR A 324 10.55 -2.13 -2.67
N ALA A 325 11.44 -3.10 -2.87
CA ALA A 325 11.30 -4.43 -2.34
C ALA A 325 12.61 -4.92 -1.70
N ARG A 326 12.48 -5.78 -0.70
CA ARG A 326 13.57 -6.59 -0.15
C ARG A 326 13.12 -8.05 -0.18
N ASN A 327 13.95 -8.93 -0.74
CA ASN A 327 13.72 -10.36 -0.69
C ASN A 327 14.88 -10.97 0.10
N LYS A 328 14.57 -11.57 1.24
CA LYS A 328 15.51 -12.39 2.02
C LYS A 328 15.10 -13.84 1.80
N CYS A 329 15.82 -14.53 0.91
CA CYS A 329 15.67 -15.96 0.68
C CYS A 329 17.00 -16.63 0.97
N ILE A 330 16.98 -17.70 1.76
CA ILE A 330 18.10 -18.62 1.89
C ILE A 330 17.67 -19.88 1.16
N LYS A 331 18.33 -20.19 0.04
CA LYS A 331 18.04 -21.40 -0.73
C LYS A 331 18.70 -22.59 -0.05
N THR A 332 17.91 -23.46 0.53
CA THR A 332 18.34 -24.76 1.08
C THR A 332 17.89 -25.93 0.22
N SER A 333 16.74 -25.81 -0.47
CA SER A 333 16.10 -26.87 -1.27
C SER A 333 15.24 -26.28 -2.41
N ASP A 334 14.58 -27.14 -3.19
CA ASP A 334 13.61 -26.77 -4.25
C ASP A 334 12.32 -26.11 -3.70
N GLN A 335 12.08 -26.18 -2.38
CA GLN A 335 11.00 -25.48 -1.66
C GLN A 335 11.56 -24.40 -0.74
N SER A 336 12.05 -23.29 -1.30
CA SER A 336 12.63 -22.23 -0.48
C SER A 336 11.56 -21.30 0.13
N ILE A 337 11.52 -21.19 1.46
CA ILE A 337 10.80 -20.12 2.16
C ILE A 337 11.43 -18.78 1.78
N CYS A 338 10.60 -17.84 1.31
CA CYS A 338 11.02 -16.50 0.97
C CYS A 338 10.35 -15.49 1.90
N PHE A 339 11.15 -14.62 2.54
CA PHE A 339 10.65 -13.44 3.22
C PHE A 339 10.74 -12.24 2.28
N GLY A 340 9.59 -11.78 1.81
CA GLY A 340 9.48 -10.61 0.96
C GLY A 340 8.92 -9.43 1.72
N GLU A 341 9.52 -8.27 1.51
CA GLU A 341 9.05 -6.99 2.01
C GLU A 341 8.88 -6.01 0.86
N CYS A 342 7.75 -5.30 0.86
CA CYS A 342 7.51 -4.11 0.07
C CYS A 342 7.60 -2.88 0.94
N LEU A 343 8.36 -1.89 0.47
CA LEU A 343 8.49 -0.60 1.09
C LEU A 343 7.89 0.46 0.17
N THR A 344 6.83 1.11 0.66
CA THR A 344 6.27 2.32 0.07
C THR A 344 6.65 3.50 0.96
N PRO A 345 7.59 4.36 0.53
CA PRO A 345 7.96 5.53 1.32
C PRO A 345 6.78 6.51 1.39
N LYS A 346 6.41 6.88 2.60
CA LYS A 346 5.38 7.90 2.86
C LYS A 346 5.90 8.95 3.81
N LEU A 347 5.40 10.16 3.62
CA LEU A 347 5.63 11.29 4.51
C LEU A 347 4.28 11.86 4.96
N CYS A 348 4.16 12.11 6.26
CA CYS A 348 3.07 12.89 6.83
C CYS A 348 3.60 14.30 7.10
N LEU A 349 3.14 15.27 6.31
CA LEU A 349 3.41 16.68 6.50
C LEU A 349 2.27 17.31 7.30
N SER A 350 2.58 17.98 8.40
CA SER A 350 1.59 18.71 9.20
C SER A 350 2.00 20.16 9.37
N LEU A 351 1.11 21.09 9.04
CA LEU A 351 1.27 22.51 9.37
C LEU A 351 0.34 22.83 10.53
N HIS A 352 0.92 23.06 11.72
CA HIS A 352 0.16 23.37 12.92
C HIS A 352 -0.20 24.85 12.94
N ALA A 353 0.79 25.72 12.85
CA ALA A 353 0.61 27.17 12.90
C ALA A 353 1.48 27.87 11.86
N PHE A 354 0.91 28.92 11.28
CA PHE A 354 1.62 29.92 10.51
C PHE A 354 0.89 31.24 10.72
N THR A 355 1.56 32.19 11.37
CA THR A 355 0.95 33.46 11.82
C THR A 355 1.69 34.68 11.28
N ALA A 356 2.70 34.48 10.43
CA ALA A 356 3.41 35.56 9.78
C ALA A 356 2.50 36.25 8.75
N ILE A 357 1.97 37.41 9.13
CA ILE A 357 1.12 38.24 8.28
C ILE A 357 1.95 39.45 7.83
N LYS A 358 1.96 39.73 6.53
CA LYS A 358 2.38 41.03 6.01
C LYS A 358 1.24 42.01 6.27
N ASP A 359 1.33 42.81 7.34
CA ASP A 359 0.42 43.95 7.49
C ASP A 359 0.62 44.92 6.33
N ALA A 360 -0.37 45.78 6.06
CA ALA A 360 -0.29 46.80 5.02
C ALA A 360 0.94 47.74 5.16
N ASN A 361 1.54 47.80 6.35
CA ASN A 361 2.73 48.59 6.68
C ASN A 361 4.04 47.79 6.60
N ILE A 362 4.00 46.47 6.44
CA ILE A 362 5.16 45.59 6.39
C ILE A 362 5.45 45.24 4.93
N THR A 363 6.51 45.84 4.38
CA THR A 363 6.89 45.63 2.97
C THR A 363 7.66 44.31 2.77
N SER A 364 8.38 43.85 3.80
CA SER A 364 9.15 42.60 3.81
C SER A 364 9.00 41.85 5.13
N PHE A 365 9.10 40.53 5.10
CA PHE A 365 9.17 39.71 6.31
C PHE A 365 10.42 39.98 7.15
N ASP A 366 11.45 40.64 6.61
CA ASP A 366 12.65 41.05 7.35
C ASP A 366 12.30 41.93 8.58
N ASP A 367 11.26 42.74 8.47
CA ASP A 367 10.84 43.67 9.53
C ASP A 367 10.28 42.93 10.75
N LEU A 368 9.72 41.71 10.57
CA LEU A 368 9.19 40.88 11.67
C LEU A 368 10.26 40.42 12.65
N PHE A 369 11.54 40.46 12.24
CA PHE A 369 12.63 39.86 13.00
C PHE A 369 13.58 40.89 13.62
N LEU A 370 13.24 42.19 13.53
CA LEU A 370 14.14 43.27 13.96
C LEU A 370 14.38 43.30 15.48
N ASN A 371 13.48 42.79 16.32
CA ASN A 371 13.55 42.97 17.78
C ASN A 371 13.39 41.68 18.62
N ASN A 372 13.35 40.49 17.99
CA ASN A 372 12.99 39.27 18.71
C ASN A 372 14.21 38.43 19.13
N ASP A 373 14.41 38.34 20.45
CA ASP A 373 15.32 37.38 21.10
C ASP A 373 14.83 35.91 20.93
N THR A 374 13.59 35.72 20.45
CA THR A 374 12.92 34.44 20.19
C THR A 374 13.10 33.91 18.76
N LEU A 375 14.07 34.45 18.01
CA LEU A 375 14.29 34.08 16.60
C LEU A 375 14.76 32.62 16.42
N LEU A 376 15.33 32.00 17.46
CA LEU A 376 15.84 30.64 17.37
C LEU A 376 14.69 29.62 17.38
N PRO A 377 14.61 28.74 16.36
CA PRO A 377 13.64 27.68 16.37
C PRO A 377 14.03 26.59 17.39
N SER A 378 13.02 26.01 18.03
CA SER A 378 13.14 24.72 18.71
C SER A 378 12.92 23.59 17.69
N ILE A 379 13.89 22.69 17.60
CA ILE A 379 13.82 21.51 16.73
C ILE A 379 13.92 20.27 17.61
N THR A 380 12.91 19.41 17.51
CA THR A 380 12.89 18.10 18.18
C THR A 380 12.82 17.02 17.13
N PHE A 381 13.68 16.02 17.28
CA PHE A 381 13.66 14.81 16.48
C PHE A 381 13.01 13.69 17.29
N ARG A 382 12.15 12.89 16.69
CA ARG A 382 11.57 11.71 17.34
C ARG A 382 11.79 10.48 16.48
N CYS A 383 12.28 9.40 17.09
CA CYS A 383 12.27 8.08 16.47
C CYS A 383 10.86 7.49 16.62
N THR A 384 10.10 7.39 15.54
CA THR A 384 8.72 6.89 15.55
C THR A 384 8.64 5.38 15.76
N PHE A 385 9.76 4.66 15.71
CA PHE A 385 9.80 3.23 16.00
C PHE A 385 9.74 2.98 17.50
N CYS A 386 10.53 3.71 18.30
CA CYS A 386 10.62 3.53 19.75
C CYS A 386 9.99 4.68 20.56
N ASN A 387 9.49 5.71 19.87
CA ASN A 387 8.90 6.93 20.44
C ASN A 387 9.83 7.76 21.36
N VAL A 388 11.15 7.64 21.18
CA VAL A 388 12.13 8.44 21.92
C VAL A 388 12.45 9.74 21.17
N SER A 389 12.55 10.85 21.91
CA SER A 389 12.79 12.19 21.38
C SER A 389 14.20 12.71 21.71
N TYR A 390 14.74 13.54 20.82
CA TYR A 390 16.08 14.10 20.86
C TYR A 390 16.06 15.57 20.45
N ASN A 391 16.93 16.38 21.03
CA ASN A 391 17.03 17.82 20.71
C ASN A 391 18.20 18.16 19.76
N ASN A 392 18.95 17.15 19.33
CA ASN A 392 20.04 17.32 18.37
C ASN A 392 20.21 16.08 17.50
N THR A 393 20.83 16.28 16.34
CA THR A 393 21.02 15.27 15.30
C THR A 393 22.02 14.19 15.70
N LYS A 394 23.04 14.54 16.49
CA LYS A 394 24.09 13.61 16.96
C LYS A 394 23.52 12.54 17.89
N ASP A 395 22.64 12.91 18.80
CA ASP A 395 22.02 11.96 19.73
C ASP A 395 21.01 11.06 19.02
N LEU A 396 20.22 11.62 18.10
CA LEU A 396 19.37 10.81 17.22
C LEU A 396 20.22 9.82 16.40
N TRP A 397 21.31 10.28 15.81
CA TRP A 397 22.24 9.43 15.06
C TRP A 397 22.80 8.29 15.90
N ASN A 398 23.31 8.60 17.10
CA ASN A 398 23.85 7.60 18.02
C ASN A 398 22.78 6.57 18.42
N HIS A 399 21.54 7.03 18.64
CA HIS A 399 20.41 6.17 18.90
C HIS A 399 20.11 5.23 17.73
N LEU A 400 20.00 5.74 16.51
CA LEU A 400 19.75 4.92 15.32
C LEU A 400 20.88 3.91 15.12
N LYS A 401 22.13 4.37 15.27
CA LYS A 401 23.34 3.56 15.15
C LYS A 401 23.38 2.40 16.13
N GLY A 402 23.08 2.65 17.40
CA GLY A 402 23.13 1.64 18.47
C GLY A 402 21.87 0.78 18.61
N GLY A 403 20.69 1.35 18.33
CA GLY A 403 19.39 0.75 18.64
C GLY A 403 18.69 0.07 17.46
N HIS A 404 18.83 0.60 16.24
CA HIS A 404 18.04 0.18 15.07
C HIS A 404 18.84 -0.60 14.01
N VAL A 405 20.18 -0.51 14.03
CA VAL A 405 21.09 -1.07 13.00
C VAL A 405 20.81 -0.45 11.62
N MET A 406 21.81 -0.48 10.73
CA MET A 406 21.69 0.13 9.41
C MET A 406 20.61 -0.58 8.58
N GLU A 407 19.77 0.20 7.91
CA GLU A 407 18.74 -0.35 7.03
C GLU A 407 19.37 -1.00 5.79
N GLN A 408 18.88 -2.19 5.44
CA GLN A 408 19.40 -2.93 4.29
C GLN A 408 19.05 -2.23 2.97
N PRO A 409 19.94 -2.32 1.95
CA PRO A 409 19.63 -1.82 0.61
C PRO A 409 18.35 -2.42 0.05
N VAL A 410 17.64 -1.64 -0.76
CA VAL A 410 16.36 -2.03 -1.35
C VAL A 410 16.45 -2.14 -2.86
N LEU A 411 15.58 -2.96 -3.45
CA LEU A 411 15.45 -3.12 -4.89
C LEU A 411 14.30 -2.26 -5.41
N CYS A 412 14.53 -1.39 -6.40
CA CYS A 412 13.43 -0.72 -7.07
C CYS A 412 12.54 -1.74 -7.80
N ILE A 413 11.22 -1.71 -7.57
CA ILE A 413 10.30 -2.64 -8.24
C ILE A 413 10.24 -2.41 -9.76
N LYS A 414 10.42 -1.16 -10.22
CA LYS A 414 10.35 -0.79 -11.64
C LYS A 414 11.62 -1.17 -12.41
N CYS A 415 12.80 -0.68 -11.99
CA CYS A 415 14.05 -0.87 -12.74
C CYS A 415 14.92 -2.03 -12.24
N LYS A 416 14.55 -2.64 -11.10
CA LYS A 416 15.33 -3.73 -10.45
C LYS A 416 16.76 -3.32 -10.11
N LEU A 417 17.01 -2.03 -9.89
CA LEU A 417 18.27 -1.54 -9.37
C LEU A 417 18.28 -1.66 -7.85
N GLN A 418 19.37 -2.20 -7.29
CA GLN A 418 19.59 -2.20 -5.85
C GLN A 418 20.20 -0.85 -5.43
N ILE A 419 19.59 -0.20 -4.45
CA ILE A 419 19.93 1.15 -4.02
C ILE A 419 20.08 1.13 -2.50
N LYS A 420 21.17 1.73 -2.00
CA LYS A 420 21.35 1.91 -0.56
C LYS A 420 20.39 2.97 -0.02
N ILE A 421 19.96 2.83 1.23
CA ILE A 421 18.99 3.75 1.84
C ILE A 421 19.56 5.17 1.93
N GLU A 422 20.86 5.36 2.21
CA GLU A 422 21.43 6.70 2.35
C GLU A 422 21.21 7.52 1.06
N LYS A 423 21.43 6.90 -0.11
CA LYS A 423 21.22 7.52 -1.42
C LYS A 423 19.76 7.88 -1.70
N LEU A 424 18.82 7.08 -1.19
CA LEU A 424 17.39 7.37 -1.31
C LEU A 424 17.02 8.53 -0.39
N THR A 425 17.50 8.53 0.85
CA THR A 425 17.21 9.59 1.82
C THR A 425 17.80 10.94 1.42
N ASP A 426 18.97 10.96 0.76
CA ASP A 426 19.54 12.18 0.16
C ASP A 426 18.60 12.83 -0.86
N ASN A 427 17.85 12.00 -1.59
CA ASN A 427 16.95 12.43 -2.65
C ASN A 427 15.47 12.27 -2.28
N ARG A 428 15.13 12.31 -0.98
CA ARG A 428 13.74 12.25 -0.51
C ARG A 428 12.99 11.05 -1.11
N TRP A 429 13.63 9.89 -1.10
CA TRP A 429 13.14 8.62 -1.63
C TRP A 429 12.86 8.56 -3.13
N TYR A 430 13.23 9.60 -3.87
CA TYR A 430 13.21 9.59 -5.32
C TYR A 430 14.47 8.90 -5.87
N HIS A 431 14.30 8.19 -6.98
CA HIS A 431 15.42 7.82 -7.85
C HIS A 431 14.97 7.83 -9.30
N GLN A 432 15.90 8.13 -10.20
CA GLN A 432 15.64 8.09 -11.62
C GLN A 432 15.66 6.63 -12.11
N CYS A 433 14.50 6.10 -12.48
CA CYS A 433 14.38 4.77 -13.07
C CYS A 433 14.96 4.74 -14.49
N SER A 434 16.15 4.17 -14.65
CA SER A 434 16.66 3.80 -15.97
C SER A 434 16.03 2.46 -16.39
N LYS A 435 15.26 2.44 -17.48
CA LYS A 435 14.85 1.16 -18.08
C LYS A 435 16.12 0.40 -18.46
N LYS A 436 16.32 -0.81 -17.94
CA LYS A 436 17.35 -1.69 -18.49
C LYS A 436 17.00 -1.93 -19.95
N VAL A 437 17.84 -1.48 -20.86
CA VAL A 437 17.94 -2.09 -22.19
C VAL A 437 18.27 -3.55 -21.92
N ASP A 438 17.44 -4.46 -22.42
CA ASP A 438 17.67 -5.90 -22.35
C ASP A 438 19.04 -6.23 -22.95
N LYS A 439 20.08 -6.33 -22.10
CA LYS A 439 21.33 -7.00 -22.47
C LYS A 439 21.10 -8.51 -22.40
N LEU A 440 20.33 -9.00 -23.36
CA LEU A 440 20.28 -10.39 -23.78
C LEU A 440 20.46 -10.36 -25.31
N LYS A 441 21.63 -10.85 -25.74
CA LYS A 441 22.30 -10.80 -27.07
C LYS A 441 23.58 -9.96 -26.93
N THR A 442 24.79 -10.50 -26.86
CA THR A 442 25.33 -11.68 -27.54
C THR A 442 26.41 -12.33 -26.68
N SER A 443 26.18 -13.58 -26.27
CA SER A 443 27.24 -14.57 -26.18
C SER A 443 27.68 -14.89 -27.61
N GLY A 444 28.91 -14.54 -27.97
CA GLY A 444 29.49 -14.84 -29.28
C GLY A 444 30.95 -14.43 -29.33
N SER A 445 31.81 -15.44 -29.49
CA SER A 445 33.26 -15.44 -29.76
C SER A 445 34.22 -14.89 -28.69
N LEU A 446 34.81 -15.85 -27.98
CA LEU A 446 36.23 -15.89 -27.64
C LEU A 446 37.10 -15.53 -28.86
N SER A 447 38.06 -14.63 -28.67
CA SER A 447 39.50 -14.79 -28.94
C SER A 447 40.11 -13.43 -29.27
N GLU A 448 41.03 -12.94 -28.44
CA GLU A 448 42.36 -12.48 -28.85
C GLU A 448 43.11 -11.83 -27.67
N ASN A 449 44.16 -12.56 -27.26
CA ASN A 449 45.47 -12.11 -26.81
C ASN A 449 45.60 -10.78 -26.05
N LYS A 450 45.94 -10.91 -24.76
CA LYS A 450 46.85 -9.98 -24.10
C LYS A 450 48.25 -10.18 -24.68
N SER A 451 48.86 -9.09 -25.14
CA SER A 451 50.29 -8.87 -25.01
C SER A 451 50.50 -7.47 -24.46
N ASP A 452 51.25 -7.43 -23.38
CA ASP A 452 51.82 -6.25 -22.75
C ASP A 452 52.45 -5.30 -23.80
N ILE A 453 52.02 -4.02 -23.79
CA ILE A 453 52.77 -2.84 -23.29
C ILE A 453 51.76 -1.89 -22.65
#